data_AF-A0A938BBH7-F1
#
_entry.id   AF-A0A938BBH7-F1
#
_cell.length_a   1.000
_cell.length_b   1.000
_cell.length_c   1.000
_cell.angle_alpha   90.00
_cell.angle_beta   90.00
_cell.angle_gamma   90.00
#
_symmetry.space_group_name_H-M   'P 1'
#
loop_
_entity.id
_entity.type
_entity.pdbx_description
1 polymer ?
#
loop_
_entity_poly.entity_id
_entity_poly.type
_entity_poly.pdbx_seq_one_letter_code
_entity_poly.pdbx_strand_id
1 'polypeptide(L)'
;MTARIFHEDRLNAGQPQLILENELMSVMLLPELGGRILDIQTEGFTFLHRIYPRSVQFGAYIEHGGIEECIGKAPGTLWNTPWRVKEMMNGVILSTISSTAFSKVLLQKKVTLDDAEPILQVEYSFINIDPKFNKFTFGIHPELCLGDDFKENEYHIPFEDGILSGTFVEVGLKQFVTPAEGWCATTYNGKAYATLFPTEVIDCLEIYYPRIGTHFVLQPLIWGVGLSPNRKASFTSLTYAGDGDLQTILDLYERKKDELVFSYVPIEPPPEQIFSEREILFTQRRPPITMPIDEFGQLPRGQLRNGFLEQAEIPEEIEQREEEIRARQEDLIERNLMAEAGRIAELAAVQARIVEATRRMLRDLDLPVADEVDLAVEEQNEQEIVQRGRIPRAVQHVNHLFEAIDAERHREIAREKVSFVKGEVTEISLSSIVGAIWMQSWDEPKVEIEITRQVEAMTEENAIEMLNTTRPEITQEGTTLVIQSRGGNGKPIINYSIRIPREMSEIELDFVDGNVSVLDILPARLKINGLSGNIEIKGGITENSIYDVKSVGGNISFNIDPHANCSIKATSLVGAVECDLELFDLKRQPNRISGILNENIAQINLNTVKGNIRIGKI
;
A
#
# COMPACT_ATOMS: atom_id res chain seq x y z
N MET A 1 -17.43 21.37 -28.37
CA MET A 1 -17.74 22.74 -27.90
C MET A 1 -16.97 22.92 -26.61
N THR A 2 -16.23 24.02 -26.47
CA THR A 2 -15.37 24.22 -25.28
C THR A 2 -16.15 24.11 -23.98
N ALA A 3 -15.59 23.40 -23.00
CA ALA A 3 -16.17 23.27 -21.67
C ALA A 3 -16.52 24.63 -21.05
N ARG A 4 -17.73 24.73 -20.50
CA ARG A 4 -18.21 25.85 -19.70
C ARG A 4 -17.76 25.67 -18.26
N ILE A 5 -17.40 26.79 -17.63
CA ILE A 5 -17.05 26.84 -16.20
C ILE A 5 -18.00 27.79 -15.51
N PHE A 6 -18.62 27.35 -14.43
CA PHE A 6 -19.51 28.20 -13.63
C PHE A 6 -19.61 27.71 -12.18
N HIS A 7 -20.17 28.55 -11.33
CA HIS A 7 -20.35 28.30 -9.90
C HIS A 7 -21.84 28.22 -9.59
N GLU A 8 -22.29 27.12 -9.02
CA GLU A 8 -23.70 26.88 -8.71
C GLU A 8 -23.83 26.05 -7.44
N ASP A 9 -24.76 26.40 -6.55
CA ASP A 9 -25.08 25.56 -5.39
C ASP A 9 -26.09 24.46 -5.77
N ARG A 10 -25.67 23.58 -6.69
CA ARG A 10 -26.50 22.51 -7.26
C ARG A 10 -26.99 21.52 -6.20
N LEU A 11 -26.22 21.38 -5.11
CA LEU A 11 -26.53 20.46 -4.01
C LEU A 11 -27.23 21.14 -2.82
N ASN A 12 -27.57 22.43 -2.92
CA ASN A 12 -28.16 23.21 -1.82
C ASN A 12 -27.36 23.12 -0.52
N ALA A 13 -26.03 23.11 -0.63
CA ALA A 13 -25.09 22.99 0.48
C ALA A 13 -24.81 24.33 1.17
N GLY A 14 -25.39 25.43 0.68
CA GLY A 14 -25.14 26.78 1.18
C GLY A 14 -23.83 27.39 0.68
N GLN A 15 -23.10 26.69 -0.18
CA GLN A 15 -21.88 27.18 -0.84
C GLN A 15 -21.86 26.72 -2.29
N PRO A 16 -21.51 27.59 -3.26
CA PRO A 16 -21.49 27.20 -4.66
C PRO A 16 -20.40 26.17 -4.94
N GLN A 17 -20.72 25.16 -5.74
CA GLN A 17 -19.76 24.21 -6.29
C GLN A 17 -19.21 24.71 -7.62
N LEU A 18 -17.97 24.36 -7.92
CA LEU A 18 -17.32 24.68 -9.20
C LEU A 18 -17.66 23.58 -10.22
N ILE A 19 -18.26 23.96 -11.34
CA ILE A 19 -18.78 23.01 -12.34
C ILE A 19 -18.08 23.24 -13.66
N LEU A 20 -17.55 22.15 -14.23
CA LEU A 20 -17.03 22.07 -15.60
C LEU A 20 -17.99 21.20 -16.41
N GLU A 21 -18.50 21.71 -17.53
CA GLU A 21 -19.53 21.00 -18.30
C GLU A 21 -19.37 21.22 -19.81
N ASN A 22 -19.50 20.16 -20.59
CA ASN A 22 -19.66 20.22 -22.04
C ASN A 22 -20.88 19.39 -22.48
N GLU A 23 -21.02 19.11 -23.77
CA GLU A 23 -22.17 18.36 -24.30
C GLU A 23 -22.19 16.89 -23.88
N LEU A 24 -21.04 16.34 -23.46
CA LEU A 24 -20.86 14.92 -23.17
C LEU A 24 -20.85 14.63 -21.68
N MET A 25 -20.28 15.53 -20.86
CA MET A 25 -20.10 15.30 -19.44
C MET A 25 -20.17 16.56 -18.58
N SER A 26 -20.53 16.36 -17.31
CA SER A 26 -20.54 17.38 -16.25
C SER A 26 -19.68 16.88 -15.08
N VAL A 27 -18.76 17.71 -14.62
CA VAL A 27 -17.82 17.43 -13.51
C VAL A 27 -17.98 18.50 -12.44
N MET A 28 -18.21 18.06 -11.21
CA MET A 28 -18.39 18.95 -10.05
C MET A 28 -17.16 18.87 -9.13
N LEU A 29 -16.62 20.03 -8.75
CA LEU A 29 -15.43 20.17 -7.92
C LEU A 29 -15.76 20.90 -6.61
N LEU A 30 -15.10 20.50 -5.52
CA LEU A 30 -15.11 21.20 -4.22
C LEU A 30 -13.70 21.68 -3.84
N PRO A 31 -13.26 22.86 -4.31
CA PRO A 31 -11.95 23.42 -3.98
C PRO A 31 -11.68 23.52 -2.47
N GLU A 32 -12.68 23.90 -1.69
CA GLU A 32 -12.59 24.09 -0.25
C GLU A 32 -12.44 22.79 0.56
N LEU A 33 -12.75 21.65 -0.05
CA LEU A 33 -12.75 20.33 0.59
C LEU A 33 -11.81 19.38 -0.16
N GLY A 34 -10.51 19.63 -0.02
CA GLY A 34 -9.50 18.77 -0.63
C GLY A 34 -9.39 18.89 -2.14
N GLY A 35 -10.04 19.87 -2.78
CA GLY A 35 -10.02 19.99 -4.23
C GLY A 35 -10.73 18.83 -4.92
N ARG A 36 -11.59 18.14 -4.20
CA ARG A 36 -12.24 16.88 -4.56
C ARG A 36 -13.02 17.00 -5.87
N ILE A 37 -12.96 15.95 -6.70
CA ILE A 37 -13.91 15.77 -7.79
C ILE A 37 -15.11 15.05 -7.18
N LEU A 38 -16.16 15.80 -6.86
CA LEU A 38 -17.29 15.29 -6.10
C LEU A 38 -18.23 14.43 -6.95
N ASP A 39 -18.38 14.76 -8.22
CA ASP A 39 -19.31 14.06 -9.11
C ASP A 39 -18.79 14.10 -10.56
N ILE A 40 -19.06 13.02 -11.29
CA ILE A 40 -18.85 12.90 -12.73
C ILE A 40 -20.14 12.31 -13.29
N GLN A 41 -20.76 13.03 -14.23
CA GLN A 41 -22.01 12.64 -14.86
C GLN A 41 -21.93 12.64 -16.38
N THR A 42 -22.54 11.63 -17.01
CA THR A 42 -22.81 11.61 -18.45
C THR A 42 -24.23 11.15 -18.71
N GLU A 43 -24.96 11.91 -19.53
CA GLU A 43 -26.38 11.66 -19.82
C GLU A 43 -27.26 11.47 -18.56
N GLY A 44 -26.91 12.15 -17.47
CA GLY A 44 -27.60 12.06 -16.18
C GLY A 44 -27.23 10.83 -15.32
N PHE A 45 -26.33 9.95 -15.79
CA PHE A 45 -25.80 8.84 -15.00
C PHE A 45 -24.62 9.33 -14.13
N THR A 46 -24.62 8.99 -12.84
CA THR A 46 -23.53 9.29 -11.90
C THR A 46 -22.60 8.09 -11.74
N PHE A 47 -21.29 8.32 -11.79
CA PHE A 47 -20.27 7.27 -11.69
C PHE A 47 -19.63 7.16 -10.30
N LEU A 48 -19.78 8.19 -9.47
CA LEU A 48 -19.12 8.31 -8.18
C LEU A 48 -20.13 8.19 -7.04
N HIS A 49 -19.73 7.52 -5.97
CA HIS A 49 -20.44 7.60 -4.70
C HIS A 49 -20.40 9.03 -4.20
N ARG A 50 -21.55 9.62 -3.84
CA ARG A 50 -21.63 10.98 -3.32
C ARG A 50 -22.58 11.06 -2.13
N ILE A 51 -22.07 11.55 -1.00
CA ILE A 51 -22.88 11.82 0.19
C ILE A 51 -22.93 13.31 0.55
N TYR A 52 -21.99 14.13 0.07
CA TYR A 52 -22.01 15.59 0.23
C TYR A 52 -23.37 16.20 -0.19
N PRO A 53 -23.93 17.18 0.57
CA PRO A 53 -23.31 17.90 1.70
C PRO A 53 -23.27 17.14 3.02
N ARG A 54 -23.84 15.93 3.09
CA ARG A 54 -23.67 15.06 4.25
C ARG A 54 -22.26 14.48 4.29
N SER A 55 -21.93 13.87 5.42
CA SER A 55 -20.65 13.22 5.62
C SER A 55 -20.77 12.05 6.57
N VAL A 56 -19.77 11.16 6.54
CA VAL A 56 -19.64 10.06 7.51
C VAL A 56 -18.26 10.10 8.13
N GLN A 57 -18.20 10.07 9.46
CA GLN A 57 -16.93 10.15 10.19
C GLN A 57 -16.33 8.76 10.48
N PHE A 58 -15.07 8.57 10.08
CA PHE A 58 -14.25 7.38 10.34
C PHE A 58 -13.00 7.74 11.15
N GLY A 59 -13.16 7.82 12.46
CA GLY A 59 -12.08 8.27 13.34
C GLY A 59 -11.68 9.71 13.02
N ALA A 60 -10.47 9.91 12.50
CA ALA A 60 -9.96 11.22 12.09
C ALA A 60 -10.33 11.61 10.65
N TYR A 61 -10.86 10.68 9.86
CA TYR A 61 -11.30 10.90 8.49
C TYR A 61 -12.79 11.25 8.43
N ILE A 62 -13.18 12.13 7.51
CA ILE A 62 -14.59 12.44 7.23
C ILE A 62 -14.80 12.23 5.73
N GLU A 63 -15.64 11.27 5.41
CA GLU A 63 -15.97 10.88 4.04
C GLU A 63 -17.05 11.79 3.47
N HIS A 64 -16.91 12.10 2.18
CA HIS A 64 -17.84 12.95 1.45
C HIS A 64 -18.25 12.36 0.07
N GLY A 65 -17.67 11.23 -0.37
CA GLY A 65 -17.85 10.71 -1.72
C GLY A 65 -16.87 11.28 -2.74
N GLY A 66 -16.88 10.82 -3.98
CA GLY A 66 -16.11 11.39 -5.08
C GLY A 66 -14.68 10.87 -5.19
N ILE A 67 -13.78 11.69 -5.76
CA ILE A 67 -12.35 11.38 -5.90
C ILE A 67 -11.55 12.33 -5.03
N GLU A 68 -10.82 11.77 -4.07
CA GLU A 68 -9.85 12.49 -3.24
C GLU A 68 -8.41 12.13 -3.60
N GLU A 69 -7.50 13.09 -3.48
CA GLU A 69 -6.07 12.81 -3.52
C GLU A 69 -5.53 12.66 -2.10
N CYS A 70 -4.52 11.81 -1.93
CA CYS A 70 -3.80 11.67 -0.67
C CYS A 70 -2.29 11.80 -0.89
N ILE A 71 -1.61 12.53 0.01
CA ILE A 71 -0.16 12.46 0.20
C ILE A 71 0.12 11.82 1.55
N GLY A 72 0.97 10.79 1.56
CA GLY A 72 1.29 9.98 2.73
C GLY A 72 0.34 8.79 2.92
N LYS A 73 0.19 8.32 4.16
CA LYS A 73 -0.75 7.23 4.50
C LYS A 73 -2.19 7.76 4.48
N ALA A 74 -3.12 7.02 3.88
CA ALA A 74 -4.54 7.36 3.86
C ALA A 74 -5.06 7.72 5.27
N PRO A 75 -5.90 8.78 5.39
CA PRO A 75 -6.47 9.60 4.31
C PRO A 75 -5.50 10.67 3.75
N GLY A 76 -4.27 10.72 4.25
CA GLY A 76 -3.24 11.67 3.85
C GLY A 76 -3.51 13.08 4.37
N THR A 77 -2.76 14.05 3.83
CA THR A 77 -2.89 15.48 4.22
C THR A 77 -3.79 16.30 3.32
N LEU A 78 -4.25 15.74 2.19
CA LEU A 78 -4.90 16.53 1.14
C LEU A 78 -6.44 16.51 1.21
N TRP A 79 -7.05 15.43 1.73
CA TRP A 79 -8.49 15.18 1.66
C TRP A 79 -9.40 16.29 2.21
N ASN A 80 -8.91 17.10 3.16
CA ASN A 80 -9.64 18.26 3.71
C ASN A 80 -8.90 19.59 3.55
N THR A 81 -7.78 19.61 2.81
CA THR A 81 -6.99 20.83 2.65
C THR A 81 -7.63 21.69 1.57
N PRO A 82 -7.90 22.99 1.78
CA PRO A 82 -8.44 23.85 0.74
C PRO A 82 -7.46 24.05 -0.42
N TRP A 83 -8.01 24.13 -1.64
CA TRP A 83 -7.30 24.38 -2.89
C TRP A 83 -7.69 25.74 -3.45
N ARG A 84 -6.72 26.37 -4.10
CA ARG A 84 -6.94 27.58 -4.87
C ARG A 84 -7.38 27.23 -6.27
N VAL A 85 -8.34 27.98 -6.79
CA VAL A 85 -8.83 27.82 -8.16
C VAL A 85 -8.26 28.91 -9.05
N LYS A 86 -7.78 28.54 -10.22
CA LYS A 86 -7.55 29.45 -11.35
C LYS A 86 -8.31 28.92 -12.56
N GLU A 87 -9.36 29.63 -12.95
CA GLU A 87 -10.12 29.31 -14.17
C GLU A 87 -9.33 29.65 -15.43
N MET A 88 -9.53 28.86 -16.47
CA MET A 88 -8.95 29.00 -17.79
C MET A 88 -10.04 28.86 -18.85
N MET A 89 -9.70 29.07 -20.12
CA MET A 89 -10.68 28.98 -21.22
C MET A 89 -11.34 27.59 -21.36
N ASN A 90 -10.63 26.50 -21.00
CA ASN A 90 -11.05 25.12 -21.22
C ASN A 90 -10.96 24.24 -19.97
N GLY A 91 -10.90 24.83 -18.78
CA GLY A 91 -10.82 24.08 -17.54
C GLY A 91 -10.27 24.91 -16.38
N VAL A 92 -9.81 24.24 -15.33
CA VAL A 92 -9.37 24.90 -14.10
C VAL A 92 -8.04 24.33 -13.62
N ILE A 93 -7.23 25.17 -12.99
CA ILE A 93 -6.06 24.73 -12.23
C ILE A 93 -6.40 24.84 -10.76
N LEU A 94 -6.32 23.71 -10.06
CA LEU A 94 -6.39 23.64 -8.61
C LEU A 94 -4.96 23.57 -8.07
N SER A 95 -4.64 24.36 -7.05
CA SER A 95 -3.34 24.27 -6.37
C SER A 95 -3.43 24.29 -4.85
N THR A 96 -2.59 23.50 -4.20
CA THR A 96 -2.44 23.49 -2.74
C THR A 96 -1.02 23.11 -2.32
N ILE A 97 -0.66 23.44 -1.09
CA ILE A 97 0.64 23.05 -0.52
C ILE A 97 0.38 21.93 0.48
N SER A 98 0.90 20.75 0.19
CA SER A 98 0.97 19.68 1.19
C SER A 98 2.07 20.02 2.18
N SER A 99 1.66 20.35 3.42
CA SER A 99 2.58 20.50 4.55
C SER A 99 2.45 19.29 5.44
N THR A 100 3.37 18.34 5.31
CA THR A 100 3.65 17.41 6.40
C THR A 100 4.69 18.04 7.33
N ALA A 101 4.94 17.44 8.50
CA ALA A 101 6.00 17.92 9.40
C ALA A 101 7.38 17.98 8.74
N PHE A 102 7.60 17.26 7.63
CA PHE A 102 8.92 17.04 7.02
C PHE A 102 9.00 17.39 5.54
N SER A 103 7.89 17.73 4.89
CA SER A 103 7.86 18.00 3.44
C SER A 103 6.94 19.16 3.08
N LYS A 104 7.44 20.05 2.22
CA LYS A 104 6.62 21.06 1.54
C LYS A 104 6.61 20.78 0.04
N VAL A 105 5.48 20.29 -0.45
CA VAL A 105 5.26 20.03 -1.87
C VAL A 105 4.08 20.87 -2.32
N LEU A 106 4.30 21.70 -3.34
CA LEU A 106 3.20 22.35 -4.05
C LEU A 106 2.62 21.33 -5.02
N LEU A 107 1.36 20.98 -4.79
CA LEU A 107 0.57 20.15 -5.68
C LEU A 107 -0.29 21.06 -6.56
N GLN A 108 -0.28 20.80 -7.86
CA GLN A 108 -1.22 21.38 -8.80
C GLN A 108 -1.91 20.25 -9.56
N LYS A 109 -3.20 20.41 -9.84
CA LYS A 109 -3.91 19.58 -10.81
C LYS A 109 -4.67 20.47 -11.78
N LYS A 110 -4.43 20.29 -13.07
CA LYS A 110 -5.13 20.99 -14.14
C LYS A 110 -6.21 20.06 -14.69
N VAL A 111 -7.46 20.48 -14.56
CA VAL A 111 -8.68 19.70 -14.85
C VAL A 111 -9.30 20.27 -16.12
N THR A 112 -9.42 19.46 -17.16
CA THR A 112 -10.02 19.83 -18.46
C THR A 112 -10.93 18.71 -18.97
N LEU A 113 -11.90 19.03 -19.82
CA LEU A 113 -12.78 18.03 -20.45
C LEU A 113 -12.41 17.87 -21.93
N ASP A 114 -12.46 16.64 -22.43
CA ASP A 114 -12.36 16.33 -23.85
C ASP A 114 -13.66 16.71 -24.57
N ASP A 115 -13.56 17.35 -25.73
CA ASP A 115 -14.69 17.86 -26.50
C ASP A 115 -15.37 16.79 -27.39
N ALA A 116 -14.71 15.64 -27.58
CA ALA A 116 -15.13 14.57 -28.49
C ALA A 116 -15.55 13.29 -27.75
N GLU A 117 -15.04 13.07 -26.54
CA GLU A 117 -15.32 11.88 -25.73
C GLU A 117 -15.62 12.28 -24.27
N PRO A 118 -16.37 11.48 -23.49
CA PRO A 118 -16.66 11.75 -22.08
C PRO A 118 -15.42 11.48 -21.20
N ILE A 119 -14.35 12.23 -21.46
CA ILE A 119 -13.05 12.09 -20.80
C ILE A 119 -12.77 13.36 -19.98
N LEU A 120 -12.52 13.14 -18.71
CA LEU A 120 -11.91 14.10 -17.81
C LEU A 120 -10.39 13.92 -17.85
N GLN A 121 -9.66 14.94 -18.29
CA GLN A 121 -8.21 14.97 -18.25
C GLN A 121 -7.71 15.73 -17.00
N VAL A 122 -6.79 15.10 -16.27
CA VAL A 122 -6.12 15.69 -15.10
C VAL A 122 -4.61 15.64 -15.26
N GLU A 123 -3.97 16.80 -15.38
CA GLU A 123 -2.50 16.91 -15.35
C GLU A 123 -2.06 17.22 -13.93
N TYR A 124 -1.45 16.24 -13.26
CA TYR A 124 -0.89 16.38 -11.92
C TYR A 124 0.54 16.94 -11.99
N SER A 125 0.88 17.83 -11.08
CA SER A 125 2.21 18.45 -10.97
C SER A 125 2.63 18.58 -9.50
N PHE A 126 3.79 18.03 -9.17
CA PHE A 126 4.42 18.09 -7.86
C PHE A 126 5.66 18.95 -7.96
N ILE A 127 5.72 20.03 -7.19
CA ILE A 127 6.83 20.97 -7.19
C ILE A 127 7.46 20.97 -5.80
N ASN A 128 8.76 20.65 -5.74
CA ASN A 128 9.49 20.68 -4.48
C ASN A 128 9.84 22.12 -4.15
N ILE A 129 9.15 22.70 -3.16
CA ILE A 129 9.43 24.04 -2.63
C ILE A 129 10.26 23.99 -1.34
N ASP A 130 10.62 22.79 -0.87
CA ASP A 130 11.54 22.58 0.24
C ASP A 130 12.99 22.59 -0.27
N PRO A 131 13.94 23.16 0.48
CA PRO A 131 15.37 23.04 0.16
C PRO A 131 15.90 21.59 0.28
N LYS A 132 15.14 20.66 0.85
CA LYS A 132 15.52 19.25 1.01
C LYS A 132 14.84 18.36 -0.01
N PHE A 133 15.44 17.20 -0.28
CA PHE A 133 14.79 16.13 -1.03
C PHE A 133 13.53 15.66 -0.30
N ASN A 134 12.43 15.55 -1.05
CA ASN A 134 11.16 15.06 -0.53
C ASN A 134 10.87 13.66 -1.06
N LYS A 135 10.35 12.80 -0.19
CA LYS A 135 9.85 11.47 -0.55
C LYS A 135 8.47 11.28 0.04
N PHE A 136 7.49 10.91 -0.78
CA PHE A 136 6.11 10.69 -0.30
C PHE A 136 5.39 9.61 -1.11
N THR A 137 4.27 9.14 -0.58
CA THR A 137 3.30 8.34 -1.36
C THR A 137 2.22 9.27 -1.88
N PHE A 138 1.81 9.11 -3.13
CA PHE A 138 0.67 9.79 -3.71
C PHE A 138 -0.40 8.76 -4.07
N GLY A 139 -1.67 9.09 -3.86
CA GLY A 139 -2.78 8.23 -4.25
C GLY A 139 -3.95 9.04 -4.77
N ILE A 140 -4.67 8.44 -5.71
CA ILE A 140 -5.95 8.93 -6.23
C ILE A 140 -7.02 7.95 -5.74
N HIS A 141 -7.98 8.43 -4.98
CA HIS A 141 -8.91 7.59 -4.24
C HIS A 141 -10.35 7.82 -4.72
N PRO A 142 -10.75 7.15 -5.83
CA PRO A 142 -12.11 7.25 -6.33
C PRO A 142 -13.05 6.35 -5.51
N GLU A 143 -14.08 6.95 -4.94
CA GLU A 143 -15.20 6.25 -4.32
C GLU A 143 -16.24 5.94 -5.42
N LEU A 144 -16.17 4.73 -5.99
CA LEU A 144 -16.96 4.30 -7.14
C LEU A 144 -18.28 3.67 -6.72
N CYS A 145 -19.36 4.05 -7.42
CA CYS A 145 -20.66 3.41 -7.33
C CYS A 145 -21.37 3.61 -8.66
N LEU A 146 -21.12 2.73 -9.63
CA LEU A 146 -21.79 2.81 -10.92
C LEU A 146 -23.18 2.22 -10.75
N GLY A 147 -24.20 3.08 -10.83
CA GLY A 147 -25.58 2.71 -10.54
C GLY A 147 -25.90 2.69 -9.03
N ASP A 148 -26.92 1.93 -8.65
CA ASP A 148 -27.46 1.94 -7.29
C ASP A 148 -26.81 0.90 -6.35
N ASP A 149 -26.17 -0.13 -6.90
CA ASP A 149 -25.49 -1.18 -6.12
C ASP A 149 -24.05 -1.39 -6.59
N PHE A 150 -23.09 -0.87 -5.82
CA PHE A 150 -21.67 -1.04 -6.10
C PHE A 150 -21.22 -2.51 -6.11
N LYS A 151 -22.01 -3.44 -5.55
CA LYS A 151 -21.66 -4.87 -5.54
C LYS A 151 -21.78 -5.52 -6.91
N GLU A 152 -22.58 -4.92 -7.79
CA GLU A 152 -22.74 -5.36 -9.18
C GLU A 152 -21.66 -4.77 -10.10
N ASN A 153 -20.79 -3.91 -9.58
CA ASN A 153 -19.68 -3.36 -10.34
C ASN A 153 -18.57 -4.42 -10.50
N GLU A 154 -18.08 -4.57 -11.73
CA GLU A 154 -16.94 -5.43 -12.05
C GLU A 154 -15.71 -4.56 -12.30
N TYR A 155 -14.61 -4.80 -11.59
CA TYR A 155 -13.35 -4.12 -11.85
C TYR A 155 -12.51 -4.88 -12.86
N HIS A 156 -11.68 -4.18 -13.63
CA HIS A 156 -10.74 -4.76 -14.58
C HIS A 156 -9.38 -4.09 -14.46
N ILE A 157 -8.33 -4.91 -14.43
CA ILE A 157 -6.94 -4.47 -14.25
C ILE A 157 -6.05 -5.28 -15.19
N PRO A 158 -5.18 -4.64 -16.00
CA PRO A 158 -4.19 -5.35 -16.80
C PRO A 158 -3.20 -6.08 -15.88
N PHE A 159 -2.92 -7.34 -16.18
CA PHE A 159 -2.04 -8.22 -15.39
C PHE A 159 -1.11 -9.00 -16.33
N GLU A 160 -0.03 -9.61 -15.81
CA GLU A 160 1.03 -10.22 -16.64
C GLU A 160 0.50 -11.19 -17.71
N ASP A 161 -0.54 -11.96 -17.37
CA ASP A 161 -1.15 -12.98 -18.25
C ASP A 161 -2.55 -12.59 -18.79
N GLY A 162 -2.89 -11.31 -18.82
CA GLY A 162 -4.17 -10.84 -19.39
C GLY A 162 -4.85 -9.76 -18.53
N ILE A 163 -6.13 -9.96 -18.20
CA ILE A 163 -6.94 -8.99 -17.45
C ILE A 163 -7.46 -9.65 -16.19
N LEU A 164 -7.03 -9.15 -15.03
CA LEU A 164 -7.62 -9.49 -13.76
C LEU A 164 -8.96 -8.77 -13.63
N SER A 165 -10.05 -9.54 -13.64
CA SER A 165 -11.40 -9.02 -13.39
C SER A 165 -11.98 -9.62 -12.12
N GLY A 166 -12.82 -8.85 -11.43
CA GLY A 166 -13.47 -9.32 -10.22
C GLY A 166 -14.64 -8.45 -9.81
N THR A 167 -15.45 -9.00 -8.92
CA THR A 167 -16.64 -8.34 -8.35
C THR A 167 -16.48 -8.21 -6.84
N PHE A 168 -17.55 -7.77 -6.18
CA PHE A 168 -17.62 -7.72 -4.72
C PHE A 168 -17.18 -9.02 -4.04
N VAL A 169 -16.30 -8.89 -3.05
CA VAL A 169 -15.83 -9.99 -2.20
C VAL A 169 -16.34 -9.83 -0.77
N GLU A 170 -15.71 -8.95 0.01
CA GLU A 170 -16.06 -8.67 1.40
C GLU A 170 -15.66 -7.25 1.79
N VAL A 171 -16.45 -6.63 2.66
CA VAL A 171 -16.14 -5.30 3.22
C VAL A 171 -14.93 -5.36 4.18
N GLY A 172 -14.08 -4.33 4.12
CA GLY A 172 -12.90 -4.16 4.96
C GLY A 172 -11.67 -4.94 4.52
N LEU A 173 -11.77 -5.79 3.49
CA LEU A 173 -10.63 -6.46 2.87
C LEU A 173 -9.98 -5.54 1.84
N LYS A 174 -8.65 -5.42 1.92
CA LYS A 174 -7.82 -4.66 0.97
C LYS A 174 -6.94 -5.63 0.18
N GLN A 175 -6.94 -5.48 -1.13
CA GLN A 175 -6.05 -6.19 -2.04
C GLN A 175 -5.15 -5.17 -2.75
N PHE A 176 -3.91 -5.57 -2.99
CA PHE A 176 -2.91 -4.77 -3.69
C PHE A 176 -2.51 -5.52 -4.95
N VAL A 177 -2.59 -4.85 -6.10
CA VAL A 177 -2.27 -5.42 -7.41
C VAL A 177 -1.36 -4.45 -8.15
N THR A 178 -0.23 -4.91 -8.65
CA THR A 178 0.60 -4.12 -9.58
C THR A 178 0.07 -4.33 -11.00
N PRO A 179 -0.45 -3.28 -11.66
CA PRO A 179 -0.97 -3.43 -13.01
C PRO A 179 0.18 -3.61 -14.02
N ALA A 180 -0.03 -4.44 -15.04
CA ALA A 180 0.93 -4.64 -16.13
C ALA A 180 0.95 -3.48 -17.14
N GLU A 181 -0.13 -2.69 -17.19
CA GLU A 181 -0.28 -1.54 -18.06
C GLU A 181 -0.86 -0.33 -17.32
N GLY A 182 -0.83 0.81 -17.99
CA GLY A 182 -1.23 2.11 -17.46
C GLY A 182 -2.73 2.34 -17.31
N TRP A 183 -3.53 1.37 -16.87
CA TRP A 183 -4.98 1.59 -16.72
C TRP A 183 -5.65 0.71 -15.67
N CYS A 184 -6.82 1.15 -15.22
CA CYS A 184 -7.76 0.35 -14.44
C CYS A 184 -9.19 0.78 -14.74
N ALA A 185 -10.16 -0.11 -14.50
CA ALA A 185 -11.53 0.11 -14.92
C ALA A 185 -12.57 -0.50 -13.99
N THR A 186 -13.79 -0.01 -14.12
CA THR A 186 -15.00 -0.57 -13.51
C THR A 186 -16.15 -0.48 -14.51
N THR A 187 -16.88 -1.57 -14.71
CA THR A 187 -18.03 -1.64 -15.62
C THR A 187 -19.31 -2.04 -14.89
N TYR A 188 -20.45 -1.59 -15.43
CA TYR A 188 -21.78 -1.89 -14.91
C TYR A 188 -22.85 -1.58 -15.96
N ASN A 189 -23.65 -2.57 -16.38
CA ASN A 189 -24.82 -2.39 -17.25
C ASN A 189 -24.57 -1.48 -18.49
N GLY A 190 -23.49 -1.74 -19.21
CA GLY A 190 -23.12 -0.96 -20.40
C GLY A 190 -22.58 0.44 -20.11
N LYS A 191 -22.28 0.75 -18.84
CA LYS A 191 -21.53 1.92 -18.41
C LYS A 191 -20.12 1.49 -17.99
N ALA A 192 -19.16 2.38 -18.24
CA ALA A 192 -17.76 2.17 -17.92
C ALA A 192 -17.17 3.42 -17.26
N TYR A 193 -16.43 3.19 -16.17
CA TYR A 193 -15.51 4.13 -15.56
C TYR A 193 -14.10 3.60 -15.72
N ALA A 194 -13.20 4.36 -16.35
CA ALA A 194 -11.81 3.94 -16.52
C ALA A 194 -10.86 5.08 -16.14
N THR A 195 -9.74 4.74 -15.52
CA THR A 195 -8.64 5.68 -15.30
C THR A 195 -7.40 5.17 -16.01
N LEU A 196 -6.87 6.00 -16.91
CA LEU A 196 -5.65 5.77 -17.66
C LEU A 196 -4.52 6.65 -17.08
N PHE A 197 -3.31 6.13 -17.07
CA PHE A 197 -2.08 6.72 -16.55
C PHE A 197 -0.87 6.22 -17.34
N PRO A 198 0.28 6.91 -17.33
CA PRO A 198 1.47 6.38 -17.99
C PRO A 198 1.91 5.08 -17.31
N THR A 199 2.26 4.05 -18.09
CA THR A 199 2.54 2.68 -17.59
C THR A 199 3.54 2.62 -16.44
N GLU A 200 4.51 3.54 -16.39
CA GLU A 200 5.57 3.54 -15.38
C GLU A 200 5.25 4.39 -14.14
N VAL A 201 4.06 4.98 -14.06
CA VAL A 201 3.72 5.93 -12.98
C VAL A 201 3.05 5.27 -11.78
N ILE A 202 2.24 4.23 -11.98
CA ILE A 202 1.48 3.59 -10.90
C ILE A 202 2.20 2.33 -10.44
N ASP A 203 2.61 2.31 -9.16
CA ASP A 203 3.27 1.14 -8.57
C ASP A 203 2.27 0.05 -8.18
N CYS A 204 1.06 0.46 -7.77
CA CYS A 204 0.05 -0.44 -7.25
C CYS A 204 -1.36 0.15 -7.38
N LEU A 205 -2.35 -0.72 -7.54
CA LEU A 205 -3.75 -0.47 -7.35
C LEU A 205 -4.19 -1.09 -6.02
N GLU A 206 -4.79 -0.28 -5.15
CA GLU A 206 -5.47 -0.74 -3.95
C GLU A 206 -6.95 -0.95 -4.25
N ILE A 207 -7.40 -2.20 -4.12
CA ILE A 207 -8.77 -2.64 -4.38
C ILE A 207 -9.41 -2.92 -3.03
N TYR A 208 -10.47 -2.20 -2.67
CA TYR A 208 -11.16 -2.50 -1.43
C TYR A 208 -12.61 -2.00 -1.38
N TYR A 209 -13.39 -2.67 -0.52
CA TYR A 209 -14.74 -2.28 -0.19
C TYR A 209 -14.73 -1.73 1.24
N PRO A 210 -15.04 -0.46 1.50
CA PRO A 210 -15.03 0.09 2.85
C PRO A 210 -16.00 -0.68 3.77
N ARG A 211 -15.71 -0.68 5.08
CA ARG A 211 -16.51 -1.41 6.09
C ARG A 211 -18.00 -1.02 6.13
N ILE A 212 -18.32 0.19 5.68
CA ILE A 212 -19.69 0.68 5.60
C ILE A 212 -20.47 0.08 4.43
N GLY A 213 -19.79 -0.51 3.45
CA GLY A 213 -20.41 -1.14 2.28
C GLY A 213 -21.30 -0.16 1.51
N THR A 214 -20.80 1.03 1.20
CA THR A 214 -21.53 2.05 0.41
C THR A 214 -20.99 2.24 -0.99
N HIS A 215 -19.74 1.85 -1.23
CA HIS A 215 -19.04 2.04 -2.49
C HIS A 215 -17.89 1.04 -2.63
N PHE A 216 -17.22 1.12 -3.78
CA PHE A 216 -16.02 0.38 -4.11
C PHE A 216 -14.87 1.35 -4.35
N VAL A 217 -13.64 0.99 -3.99
CA VAL A 217 -12.46 1.81 -4.27
C VAL A 217 -11.47 1.02 -5.11
N LEU A 218 -11.07 1.65 -6.22
CA LEU A 218 -9.99 1.21 -7.10
C LEU A 218 -8.95 2.32 -7.15
N GLN A 219 -8.06 2.34 -6.16
CA GLN A 219 -7.15 3.45 -5.89
C GLN A 219 -5.77 3.23 -6.52
N PRO A 220 -5.35 4.03 -7.52
CA PRO A 220 -3.96 4.06 -7.95
C PRO A 220 -3.06 4.70 -6.89
N LEU A 221 -1.93 4.03 -6.62
CA LEU A 221 -0.90 4.46 -5.69
C LEU A 221 0.46 4.60 -6.40
N ILE A 222 1.15 5.69 -6.07
CA ILE A 222 2.54 5.95 -6.44
C ILE A 222 3.36 5.96 -5.15
N TRP A 223 4.22 4.97 -4.98
CA TRP A 223 5.06 4.79 -3.82
C TRP A 223 6.37 5.56 -3.97
N GLY A 224 6.73 6.28 -2.91
CA GLY A 224 8.07 6.85 -2.80
C GLY A 224 8.41 7.88 -3.86
N VAL A 225 7.44 8.67 -4.35
CA VAL A 225 7.62 9.84 -5.21
C VAL A 225 8.76 10.69 -4.67
N GLY A 226 9.89 10.64 -5.37
CA GLY A 226 11.12 11.33 -5.01
C GLY A 226 11.23 12.66 -5.75
N LEU A 227 11.38 13.75 -5.01
CA LEU A 227 11.40 15.10 -5.56
C LEU A 227 12.62 15.84 -5.02
N SER A 228 13.63 16.06 -5.86
CA SER A 228 14.78 16.89 -5.49
C SER A 228 14.38 18.37 -5.37
N PRO A 229 15.14 19.18 -4.62
CA PRO A 229 14.90 20.62 -4.57
C PRO A 229 14.86 21.23 -5.98
N ASN A 230 13.93 22.17 -6.20
CA ASN A 230 13.76 22.86 -7.49
C ASN A 230 13.43 21.93 -8.67
N ARG A 231 12.85 20.76 -8.42
CA ARG A 231 12.34 19.86 -9.45
C ARG A 231 10.81 19.82 -9.45
N LYS A 232 10.26 19.64 -10.65
CA LYS A 232 8.86 19.36 -10.90
C LYS A 232 8.74 17.94 -11.45
N ALA A 233 7.91 17.11 -10.81
CA ALA A 233 7.38 15.89 -11.40
C ALA A 233 5.97 16.18 -11.90
N SER A 234 5.57 15.61 -13.03
CA SER A 234 4.19 15.71 -13.50
C SER A 234 3.79 14.50 -14.31
N PHE A 235 2.49 14.18 -14.31
CA PHE A 235 1.93 13.16 -15.18
C PHE A 235 0.50 13.52 -15.58
N THR A 236 0.05 12.97 -16.70
CA THR A 236 -1.33 13.10 -17.17
C THR A 236 -2.13 11.85 -16.82
N SER A 237 -3.32 12.03 -16.28
CA SER A 237 -4.32 10.99 -16.12
C SER A 237 -5.57 11.32 -16.94
N LEU A 238 -6.17 10.31 -17.56
CA LEU A 238 -7.44 10.42 -18.27
C LEU A 238 -8.48 9.57 -17.56
N THR A 239 -9.62 10.14 -17.25
CA THR A 239 -10.76 9.43 -16.65
C THR A 239 -11.91 9.40 -17.64
N TYR A 240 -12.24 8.21 -18.14
CA TYR A 240 -13.41 7.97 -18.97
C TYR A 240 -14.61 7.61 -18.11
N ALA A 241 -15.78 8.19 -18.39
CA ALA A 241 -17.02 7.91 -17.67
C ALA A 241 -18.21 7.97 -18.64
N GLY A 242 -18.55 6.86 -19.29
CA GLY A 242 -19.54 6.85 -20.37
C GLY A 242 -20.15 5.49 -20.67
N ASP A 243 -20.80 5.38 -21.83
CA ASP A 243 -21.30 4.10 -22.35
C ASP A 243 -20.15 3.23 -22.83
N GLY A 244 -20.07 2.01 -22.33
CA GLY A 244 -19.04 1.08 -22.74
C GLY A 244 -18.95 -0.17 -21.88
N ASP A 245 -18.04 -1.01 -22.30
CA ASP A 245 -17.64 -2.27 -21.68
C ASP A 245 -16.11 -2.35 -21.63
N LEU A 246 -15.58 -3.52 -21.28
CA LEU A 246 -14.15 -3.75 -21.26
C LEU A 246 -13.48 -3.50 -22.63
N GLN A 247 -14.10 -3.92 -23.73
CA GLN A 247 -13.52 -3.73 -25.06
C GLN A 247 -13.41 -2.23 -25.40
N THR A 248 -14.43 -1.46 -25.04
CA THR A 248 -14.44 0.00 -25.18
C THR A 248 -13.23 0.63 -24.47
N ILE A 249 -12.87 0.13 -23.29
CA ILE A 249 -11.72 0.62 -22.50
C ILE A 249 -10.40 0.22 -23.13
N LEU A 250 -10.27 -1.01 -23.64
CA LEU A 250 -9.07 -1.45 -24.35
C LEU A 250 -8.82 -0.61 -25.61
N ASP A 251 -9.87 -0.39 -26.41
CA ASP A 251 -9.80 0.44 -27.61
C ASP A 251 -9.49 1.90 -27.27
N LEU A 252 -10.00 2.41 -26.14
CA LEU A 252 -9.67 3.74 -25.65
C LEU A 252 -8.21 3.84 -25.23
N TYR A 253 -7.72 2.89 -24.42
CA TYR A 253 -6.33 2.89 -23.95
C TYR A 253 -5.36 2.84 -25.12
N GLU A 254 -5.58 1.95 -26.09
CA GLU A 254 -4.72 1.85 -27.28
C GLU A 254 -4.66 3.15 -28.09
N ARG A 255 -5.78 3.88 -28.20
CA ARG A 255 -5.83 5.18 -28.89
C ARG A 255 -5.20 6.32 -28.09
N LYS A 256 -5.32 6.29 -26.77
CA LYS A 256 -4.99 7.43 -25.88
C LYS A 256 -3.66 7.29 -25.14
N LYS A 257 -3.03 6.11 -25.13
CA LYS A 257 -1.80 5.86 -24.36
C LYS A 257 -0.64 6.81 -24.69
N ASP A 258 -0.55 7.28 -25.92
CA ASP A 258 0.49 8.25 -26.33
C ASP A 258 0.24 9.67 -25.77
N GLU A 259 -0.97 9.97 -25.31
CA GLU A 259 -1.30 11.23 -24.60
C GLU A 259 -0.89 11.17 -23.11
N LEU A 260 -0.58 9.97 -22.59
CA LEU A 260 -0.22 9.74 -21.19
C LEU A 260 1.25 10.04 -20.98
N VAL A 261 1.56 11.31 -20.73
CA VAL A 261 2.93 11.80 -20.54
C VAL A 261 3.28 11.88 -19.07
N PHE A 262 4.49 11.43 -18.71
CA PHE A 262 5.18 11.74 -17.46
C PHE A 262 6.40 12.62 -17.74
N SER A 263 6.73 13.54 -16.83
CA SER A 263 7.97 14.31 -16.90
C SER A 263 8.56 14.63 -15.53
N TYR A 264 9.89 14.74 -15.49
CA TYR A 264 10.65 15.16 -14.32
C TYR A 264 11.71 16.18 -14.72
N VAL A 265 11.45 17.47 -14.46
CA VAL A 265 12.21 18.59 -15.01
C VAL A 265 12.67 19.58 -13.93
N PRO A 266 13.77 20.32 -14.14
CA PRO A 266 14.09 21.51 -13.35
C PRO A 266 12.98 22.56 -13.44
N ILE A 267 12.83 23.37 -12.40
CA ILE A 267 11.93 24.53 -12.38
C ILE A 267 12.75 25.78 -12.65
N GLU A 268 12.36 26.53 -13.68
CA GLU A 268 12.97 27.82 -14.03
C GLU A 268 11.88 28.90 -14.14
N PRO A 269 11.92 29.97 -13.31
CA PRO A 269 12.89 30.24 -12.22
C PRO A 269 12.66 29.36 -10.97
N PRO A 270 13.59 29.34 -10.00
CA PRO A 270 13.40 28.59 -8.75
C PRO A 270 12.09 28.96 -8.04
N PRO A 271 11.45 28.03 -7.30
CA PRO A 271 10.14 28.25 -6.67
C PRO A 271 10.06 29.49 -5.77
N GLU A 272 11.17 29.88 -5.14
CA GLU A 272 11.29 31.09 -4.30
C GLU A 272 10.97 32.39 -5.07
N GLN A 273 11.11 32.36 -6.40
CA GLN A 273 10.80 33.48 -7.29
C GLN A 273 9.39 33.36 -7.89
N ILE A 274 8.81 32.16 -7.89
CA ILE A 274 7.48 31.89 -8.47
C ILE A 274 6.39 32.19 -7.43
N PHE A 275 6.62 31.83 -6.17
CA PHE A 275 5.63 31.94 -5.10
C PHE A 275 6.05 33.01 -4.11
N SER A 276 5.20 34.02 -3.93
CA SER A 276 5.39 34.98 -2.84
C SER A 276 5.22 34.28 -1.48
N GLU A 277 5.93 34.73 -0.43
CA GLU A 277 5.73 34.20 0.94
C GLU A 277 4.26 34.23 1.37
N ARG A 278 3.51 35.23 0.91
CA ARG A 278 2.05 35.33 1.14
C ARG A 278 1.29 34.17 0.52
N GLU A 279 1.73 33.64 -0.61
CA GLU A 279 1.09 32.50 -1.25
C GLU A 279 1.31 31.21 -0.47
N ILE A 280 2.50 31.05 0.12
CA ILE A 280 2.86 29.93 0.99
C ILE A 280 2.09 29.99 2.32
N LEU A 281 1.87 31.17 2.88
CA LEU A 281 1.23 31.35 4.20
C LEU A 281 -0.31 31.24 4.19
N PHE A 282 -0.97 31.48 3.05
CA PHE A 282 -2.44 31.51 3.00
C PHE A 282 -3.09 30.14 3.22
N THR A 283 -2.44 29.04 2.78
CA THR A 283 -2.95 27.68 2.94
C THR A 283 -2.99 27.23 4.41
N GLN A 284 -2.22 27.88 5.29
CA GLN A 284 -2.09 27.48 6.69
C GLN A 284 -3.10 28.13 7.65
N ARG A 285 -3.89 29.12 7.21
CA ARG A 285 -4.62 30.02 8.12
C ARG A 285 -6.15 29.93 8.12
N ARG A 286 -6.78 29.04 7.35
CA ARG A 286 -8.23 28.84 7.49
C ARG A 286 -8.50 27.69 8.46
N PRO A 287 -9.27 27.91 9.54
CA PRO A 287 -9.77 26.79 10.33
C PRO A 287 -10.61 25.89 9.40
N PRO A 288 -10.58 24.56 9.61
CA PRO A 288 -11.45 23.66 8.87
C PRO A 288 -12.90 24.17 8.96
N ILE A 289 -13.60 24.16 7.82
CA ILE A 289 -15.03 24.51 7.79
C ILE A 289 -15.71 23.48 8.69
N THR A 290 -16.06 23.92 9.90
CA THR A 290 -16.94 23.16 10.78
C THR A 290 -18.34 23.41 10.26
N MET A 291 -18.76 22.63 9.28
CA MET A 291 -20.19 22.52 9.02
C MET A 291 -20.84 21.99 10.31
N PRO A 292 -21.98 22.54 10.73
CA PRO A 292 -22.73 21.92 11.82
C PRO A 292 -22.92 20.45 11.46
N ILE A 293 -22.35 19.56 12.28
CA ILE A 293 -22.72 18.16 12.23
C ILE A 293 -24.15 18.15 12.70
N ASP A 294 -25.09 18.20 11.77
CA ASP A 294 -26.50 18.13 12.09
C ASP A 294 -26.72 16.90 12.99
N GLU A 295 -27.46 17.06 14.09
CA GLU A 295 -27.78 16.02 15.09
C GLU A 295 -28.56 14.80 14.52
N PHE A 296 -28.68 14.69 13.20
CA PHE A 296 -29.39 13.63 12.53
C PHE A 296 -28.50 12.41 12.31
N GLY A 297 -28.55 11.51 13.29
CA GLY A 297 -28.31 10.08 13.08
C GLY A 297 -26.96 9.57 13.55
N GLN A 298 -26.67 9.68 14.84
CA GLN A 298 -25.98 8.57 15.48
C GLN A 298 -26.86 7.33 15.28
N LEU A 299 -26.50 6.45 14.35
CA LEU A 299 -27.08 5.11 14.29
C LEU A 299 -26.96 4.51 15.70
N PRO A 300 -28.06 4.07 16.34
CA PRO A 300 -28.03 3.65 17.72
C PRO A 300 -27.10 2.44 17.86
N ARG A 301 -25.91 2.67 18.44
CA ARG A 301 -24.86 1.66 18.67
C ARG A 301 -25.22 0.62 19.76
N GLY A 302 -26.49 0.42 20.07
CA GLY A 302 -26.86 -0.51 21.14
C GLY A 302 -28.36 -0.75 21.25
N GLN A 303 -28.94 -1.50 20.32
CA GLN A 303 -30.23 -2.17 20.57
C GLN A 303 -30.47 -3.42 19.72
N LEU A 304 -29.40 -4.16 19.39
CA LEU A 304 -29.53 -5.54 18.88
C LEU A 304 -28.87 -6.49 19.88
N ARG A 305 -29.59 -6.80 20.95
CA ARG A 305 -29.46 -8.09 21.63
C ARG A 305 -30.66 -8.38 22.55
N ASN A 306 -31.18 -9.60 22.36
CA ASN A 306 -31.96 -10.42 23.26
C ASN A 306 -33.49 -10.25 23.22
N GLY A 307 -34.09 -10.84 22.19
CA GLY A 307 -35.46 -11.34 22.23
C GLY A 307 -35.69 -12.24 21.02
N PHE A 308 -36.04 -13.50 21.26
CA PHE A 308 -36.34 -14.56 20.28
C PHE A 308 -35.15 -15.30 19.64
N LEU A 309 -34.69 -16.35 20.35
CA LEU A 309 -34.22 -17.59 19.73
C LEU A 309 -35.26 -18.66 20.09
N GLU A 310 -36.38 -18.64 19.39
CA GLU A 310 -37.08 -19.88 19.06
C GLU A 310 -36.54 -20.33 17.69
N GLN A 311 -36.31 -21.63 17.57
CA GLN A 311 -35.73 -22.28 16.40
C GLN A 311 -36.58 -21.99 15.16
N ALA A 312 -36.21 -20.95 14.40
CA ALA A 312 -36.72 -20.78 13.05
C ALA A 312 -35.91 -21.72 12.15
N GLU A 313 -36.62 -22.67 11.54
CA GLU A 313 -36.08 -23.50 10.46
C GLU A 313 -35.48 -22.57 9.39
N ILE A 314 -34.23 -22.84 9.01
CA ILE A 314 -33.57 -22.12 7.92
C ILE A 314 -34.43 -22.38 6.67
N PRO A 315 -34.94 -21.34 5.98
CA PRO A 315 -35.69 -21.54 4.76
C PRO A 315 -34.86 -22.35 3.76
N GLU A 316 -35.47 -23.39 3.18
CA GLU A 316 -34.86 -24.31 2.19
C GLU A 316 -34.17 -23.55 1.03
N GLU A 317 -34.63 -22.33 0.72
CA GLU A 317 -34.05 -21.42 -0.26
C GLU A 317 -32.63 -20.91 0.10
N ILE A 318 -32.30 -20.79 1.39
CA ILE A 318 -30.94 -20.37 1.83
C ILE A 318 -29.96 -21.53 1.65
N GLU A 319 -30.37 -22.75 2.00
CA GLU A 319 -29.54 -23.94 1.89
C GLU A 319 -29.24 -24.27 0.41
N GLN A 320 -30.26 -24.16 -0.46
CA GLN A 320 -30.08 -24.26 -1.91
C GLN A 320 -29.10 -23.22 -2.46
N ARG A 321 -29.17 -21.97 -1.95
CA ARG A 321 -28.29 -20.89 -2.39
C ARG A 321 -26.85 -21.06 -1.90
N GLU A 322 -26.65 -21.64 -0.71
CA GLU A 322 -25.31 -22.01 -0.22
C GLU A 322 -24.69 -23.16 -1.03
N GLU A 323 -25.49 -24.15 -1.44
CA GLU A 323 -25.03 -25.20 -2.36
C GLU A 323 -24.66 -24.66 -3.74
N GLU A 324 -25.46 -23.75 -4.31
CA GLU A 324 -25.14 -23.09 -5.58
C GLU A 324 -23.83 -22.30 -5.51
N ILE A 325 -23.58 -21.58 -4.40
CA ILE A 325 -22.33 -20.84 -4.17
C ILE A 325 -21.15 -21.81 -4.08
N ARG A 326 -21.30 -22.92 -3.35
CA ARG A 326 -20.25 -23.93 -3.22
C ARG A 326 -19.91 -24.57 -4.56
N ALA A 327 -20.91 -24.93 -5.36
CA ALA A 327 -20.72 -25.51 -6.69
C ALA A 327 -19.99 -24.53 -7.64
N ARG A 328 -20.33 -23.24 -7.59
CA ARG A 328 -19.60 -22.20 -8.34
C ARG A 328 -18.15 -22.03 -7.89
N GLN A 329 -17.89 -22.15 -6.58
CA GLN A 329 -16.51 -22.09 -6.06
C GLN A 329 -15.67 -23.29 -6.50
N GLU A 330 -16.23 -24.50 -6.51
CA GLU A 330 -15.54 -25.71 -6.98
C GLU A 330 -15.20 -25.64 -8.47
N ASP A 331 -16.15 -25.21 -9.31
CA ASP A 331 -15.92 -24.98 -10.75
C ASP A 331 -14.85 -23.91 -11.00
N LEU A 332 -14.83 -22.83 -10.22
CA LEU A 332 -13.78 -21.81 -10.31
C LEU A 332 -12.39 -22.37 -9.96
N ILE A 333 -12.30 -23.23 -8.94
CA ILE A 333 -11.04 -23.90 -8.56
C ILE A 333 -10.56 -24.80 -9.70
N GLU A 334 -11.44 -25.60 -10.31
CA GLU A 334 -11.08 -26.51 -11.40
C GLU A 334 -10.59 -25.75 -12.64
N ARG A 335 -11.26 -24.65 -13.02
CA ARG A 335 -10.81 -23.78 -14.12
C ARG A 335 -9.45 -23.16 -13.86
N ASN A 336 -9.18 -22.72 -12.63
CA ASN A 336 -7.89 -22.17 -12.24
C ASN A 336 -6.77 -23.21 -12.31
N LEU A 337 -7.04 -24.45 -11.89
CA LEU A 337 -6.10 -25.57 -12.01
C LEU A 337 -5.78 -25.90 -13.47
N MET A 338 -6.78 -25.89 -14.36
CA MET A 338 -6.57 -26.11 -15.80
C MET A 338 -5.77 -24.97 -16.45
N ALA A 339 -6.04 -23.72 -16.07
CA ALA A 339 -5.28 -22.56 -16.55
C ALA A 339 -3.81 -22.61 -16.11
N GLU A 340 -3.54 -23.03 -14.87
CA GLU A 340 -2.18 -23.22 -14.36
C GLU A 340 -1.44 -24.32 -15.13
N ALA A 341 -2.10 -25.46 -15.41
CA ALA A 341 -1.53 -26.52 -16.22
C ALA A 341 -1.18 -26.05 -17.64
N GLY A 342 -2.02 -25.19 -18.23
CA GLY A 342 -1.73 -24.53 -19.51
C GLY A 342 -0.48 -23.65 -19.46
N ARG A 343 -0.33 -22.83 -18.41
CA ARG A 343 0.86 -21.97 -18.21
C ARG A 343 2.15 -22.77 -18.05
N ILE A 344 2.11 -23.88 -17.31
CA ILE A 344 3.26 -24.79 -17.18
C ILE A 344 3.67 -25.35 -18.54
N ALA A 345 2.70 -25.74 -19.38
CA ALA A 345 2.98 -26.25 -20.72
C ALA A 345 3.58 -25.18 -21.65
N GLU A 346 3.12 -23.92 -21.56
CA GLU A 346 3.64 -22.82 -22.35
C GLU A 346 5.07 -22.43 -21.93
N LEU A 347 5.34 -22.36 -20.63
CA LEU A 347 6.70 -22.11 -20.10
C LEU A 347 7.69 -23.19 -20.59
N ALA A 348 7.28 -24.45 -20.58
CA ALA A 348 8.08 -25.54 -21.15
C ALA A 348 8.37 -25.33 -22.65
N ALA A 349 7.39 -24.85 -23.43
CA ALA A 349 7.58 -24.55 -24.85
C ALA A 349 8.48 -23.33 -25.10
N VAL A 350 8.41 -22.29 -24.27
CA VAL A 350 9.33 -21.14 -24.29
C VAL A 350 10.76 -21.60 -23.98
N GLN A 351 10.93 -22.42 -22.95
CA GLN A 351 12.24 -22.94 -22.56
C GLN A 351 12.87 -23.79 -23.68
N ALA A 352 12.07 -24.63 -24.36
CA ALA A 352 12.54 -25.38 -25.52
C ALA A 352 13.01 -24.46 -26.68
N ARG A 353 12.30 -23.36 -26.94
CA ARG A 353 12.69 -22.37 -27.96
C ARG A 353 13.99 -21.65 -27.60
N ILE A 354 14.18 -21.29 -26.33
CA ILE A 354 15.41 -20.66 -25.84
C ILE A 354 16.60 -21.60 -26.03
N VAL A 355 16.46 -22.87 -25.62
CA VAL A 355 17.52 -23.87 -25.80
C VAL A 355 17.92 -24.02 -27.27
N GLU A 356 16.95 -24.07 -28.19
CA GLU A 356 17.25 -24.16 -29.62
C GLU A 356 17.89 -22.89 -30.19
N ALA A 357 17.46 -21.70 -29.73
CA ALA A 357 18.07 -20.43 -30.09
C ALA A 357 19.53 -20.35 -29.61
N THR A 358 19.81 -20.77 -28.37
CA THR A 358 21.17 -20.83 -27.82
C THR A 358 22.04 -21.81 -28.60
N ARG A 359 21.52 -23.00 -28.95
CA ARG A 359 22.24 -23.96 -29.83
C ARG A 359 22.57 -23.35 -31.18
N ARG A 360 21.65 -22.60 -31.79
CA ARG A 360 21.89 -21.90 -33.05
C ARG A 360 23.00 -20.85 -32.91
N MET A 361 22.95 -20.03 -31.86
CA MET A 361 23.95 -19.02 -31.58
C MET A 361 25.35 -19.61 -31.35
N LEU A 362 25.45 -20.72 -30.60
CA LEU A 362 26.72 -21.41 -30.36
C LEU A 362 27.31 -21.99 -31.66
N ARG A 363 26.46 -22.54 -32.55
CA ARG A 363 26.86 -22.99 -33.89
C ARG A 363 27.38 -21.82 -34.76
N ASP A 364 26.72 -20.67 -34.71
CA ASP A 364 27.12 -19.49 -35.47
C ASP A 364 28.47 -18.88 -34.98
N LEU A 365 28.85 -19.15 -33.73
CA LEU A 365 30.10 -18.68 -33.11
C LEU A 365 31.25 -19.69 -33.19
N ASP A 366 31.06 -20.84 -33.85
CA ASP A 366 32.04 -21.94 -33.95
C ASP A 366 32.52 -22.43 -32.56
N LEU A 367 31.65 -22.29 -31.54
CA LEU A 367 31.90 -22.77 -30.19
C LEU A 367 31.47 -24.24 -30.09
N PRO A 368 32.22 -25.09 -29.37
CA PRO A 368 31.87 -26.50 -29.24
C PRO A 368 30.51 -26.63 -28.54
N VAL A 369 29.51 -27.11 -29.28
CA VAL A 369 28.26 -27.60 -28.69
C VAL A 369 28.61 -28.96 -28.08
N ALA A 370 28.83 -29.02 -26.76
CA ALA A 370 29.16 -30.27 -26.11
C ALA A 370 28.01 -31.27 -26.28
N ASP A 371 28.28 -32.44 -26.87
CA ASP A 371 27.33 -33.56 -27.00
C ASP A 371 26.83 -34.09 -25.63
N GLU A 372 27.42 -33.63 -24.51
CA GLU A 372 26.94 -33.91 -23.15
C GLU A 372 25.56 -33.29 -22.83
N VAL A 373 25.03 -32.41 -23.68
CA VAL A 373 23.65 -31.90 -23.54
C VAL A 373 22.60 -32.93 -23.98
N ASP A 374 22.94 -33.89 -24.84
CA ASP A 374 21.96 -34.86 -25.37
C ASP A 374 21.73 -36.05 -24.42
N LEU A 375 22.69 -36.40 -23.56
CA LEU A 375 22.53 -37.50 -22.59
C LEU A 375 21.71 -37.13 -21.34
N ALA A 376 21.44 -35.85 -21.10
CA ALA A 376 20.67 -35.42 -19.93
C ALA A 376 19.15 -35.30 -20.17
N VAL A 377 18.70 -35.38 -21.43
CA VAL A 377 17.30 -35.17 -21.81
C VAL A 377 16.59 -36.49 -22.17
N GLU A 378 17.30 -37.49 -22.69
CA GLU A 378 16.70 -38.79 -23.04
C GLU A 378 16.57 -39.78 -21.87
N GLU A 379 17.28 -39.58 -20.75
CA GLU A 379 17.30 -40.53 -19.63
C GLU A 379 16.49 -40.10 -18.38
N GLN A 380 15.60 -39.10 -18.51
CA GLN A 380 14.63 -38.77 -17.47
C GLN A 380 13.20 -38.96 -17.96
N ASN A 381 12.68 -40.16 -17.66
CA ASN A 381 11.27 -40.53 -17.72
C ASN A 381 10.33 -39.38 -17.30
N GLU A 382 9.29 -39.13 -18.11
CA GLU A 382 8.20 -38.16 -17.87
C GLU A 382 7.47 -38.34 -16.52
N GLN A 383 7.70 -39.44 -15.80
CA GLN A 383 7.08 -39.70 -14.49
C GLN A 383 7.89 -39.18 -13.28
N GLU A 384 9.18 -38.82 -13.43
CA GLU A 384 10.00 -38.37 -12.29
C GLU A 384 10.04 -36.83 -12.12
N ILE A 385 9.87 -36.07 -13.20
CA ILE A 385 9.87 -34.59 -13.19
C ILE A 385 8.64 -34.04 -12.44
N VAL A 386 7.51 -34.76 -12.47
CA VAL A 386 6.29 -34.38 -11.74
C VAL A 386 6.39 -34.67 -10.23
N GLN A 387 7.24 -35.60 -9.80
CA GLN A 387 7.32 -36.00 -8.38
C GLN A 387 8.45 -35.34 -7.57
N ARG A 388 9.46 -34.78 -8.22
CA ARG A 388 10.58 -34.13 -7.52
C ARG A 388 10.98 -32.88 -8.28
N GLY A 389 10.37 -31.74 -7.94
CA GLY A 389 10.68 -30.43 -8.50
C GLY A 389 12.17 -30.07 -8.41
N ARG A 390 12.96 -30.58 -9.37
CA ARG A 390 14.37 -30.29 -9.54
C ARG A 390 14.52 -29.50 -10.83
N ILE A 391 14.99 -28.28 -10.65
CA ILE A 391 15.28 -27.31 -11.71
C ILE A 391 16.32 -27.90 -12.68
N PRO A 392 16.13 -27.78 -14.02
CA PRO A 392 17.09 -28.28 -15.01
C PRO A 392 18.48 -27.62 -14.89
N ARG A 393 19.55 -28.41 -15.12
CA ARG A 393 20.97 -27.95 -15.09
C ARG A 393 21.27 -26.73 -15.99
N ALA A 394 20.49 -26.48 -17.02
CA ALA A 394 20.63 -25.28 -17.87
C ALA A 394 20.30 -23.98 -17.10
N VAL A 395 19.32 -24.01 -16.19
CA VAL A 395 19.01 -22.90 -15.28
C VAL A 395 20.13 -22.73 -14.26
N GLN A 396 20.79 -23.81 -13.82
CA GLN A 396 21.99 -23.70 -12.98
C GLN A 396 23.15 -23.02 -13.72
N HIS A 397 23.28 -23.19 -15.03
CA HIS A 397 24.33 -22.55 -15.83
C HIS A 397 24.05 -21.06 -16.10
N VAL A 398 22.78 -20.69 -16.33
CA VAL A 398 22.35 -19.28 -16.43
C VAL A 398 22.46 -18.59 -15.07
N ASN A 399 22.10 -19.26 -13.98
CA ASN A 399 22.36 -18.76 -12.63
C ASN A 399 23.86 -18.58 -12.37
N HIS A 400 24.73 -19.48 -12.84
CA HIS A 400 26.18 -19.30 -12.75
C HIS A 400 26.69 -18.08 -13.53
N LEU A 401 26.05 -17.72 -14.64
CA LEU A 401 26.35 -16.52 -15.44
C LEU A 401 25.84 -15.24 -14.76
N PHE A 402 24.66 -15.26 -14.15
CA PHE A 402 24.18 -14.15 -13.31
C PHE A 402 25.01 -14.00 -12.03
N GLU A 403 25.42 -15.10 -11.40
CA GLU A 403 26.36 -15.12 -10.27
C GLU A 403 27.74 -14.58 -10.68
N ALA A 404 28.19 -14.82 -11.92
CA ALA A 404 29.43 -14.25 -12.45
C ALA A 404 29.32 -12.73 -12.73
N ILE A 405 28.13 -12.22 -13.06
CA ILE A 405 27.86 -10.78 -13.19
C ILE A 405 27.68 -10.11 -11.81
N ASP A 406 27.05 -10.79 -10.85
CA ASP A 406 26.98 -10.34 -9.45
C ASP A 406 28.35 -10.41 -8.75
N ALA A 407 29.28 -11.25 -9.22
CA ALA A 407 30.64 -11.38 -8.68
C ALA A 407 31.52 -10.12 -8.89
N GLU A 408 31.09 -9.16 -9.72
CA GLU A 408 31.79 -7.88 -9.92
C GLU A 408 31.17 -6.71 -9.12
N ARG A 409 30.26 -6.96 -8.19
CA ARG A 409 29.77 -5.90 -7.29
C ARG A 409 30.74 -5.64 -6.15
N HIS A 410 31.09 -4.38 -5.99
CA HIS A 410 31.85 -3.90 -4.84
C HIS A 410 30.92 -3.78 -3.64
N ARG A 411 31.32 -4.42 -2.54
CA ARG A 411 30.59 -4.44 -1.28
C ARG A 411 31.36 -3.66 -0.24
N GLU A 412 30.69 -2.70 0.37
CA GLU A 412 31.25 -1.91 1.47
C GLU A 412 30.46 -2.13 2.75
N ILE A 413 31.18 -2.19 3.88
CA ILE A 413 30.60 -2.39 5.20
C ILE A 413 31.16 -1.37 6.17
N ALA A 414 30.28 -0.62 6.84
CA ALA A 414 30.65 0.25 7.95
C ALA A 414 29.99 -0.18 9.24
N ARG A 415 30.72 -0.06 10.35
CA ARG A 415 30.20 -0.22 11.70
C ARG A 415 30.36 1.07 12.48
N GLU A 416 29.29 1.53 13.11
CA GLU A 416 29.33 2.66 14.03
C GLU A 416 28.66 2.30 15.34
N LYS A 417 29.10 2.96 16.41
CA LYS A 417 28.62 2.72 17.75
C LYS A 417 28.29 4.04 18.42
N VAL A 418 27.09 4.15 18.96
CA VAL A 418 26.57 5.34 19.62
C VAL A 418 26.01 4.96 21.00
N SER A 419 26.16 5.84 21.99
CA SER A 419 25.69 5.59 23.35
C SER A 419 25.03 6.81 23.98
N PHE A 420 23.97 6.59 24.75
CA PHE A 420 23.16 7.61 25.44
C PHE A 420 22.99 7.19 26.91
N VAL A 421 23.14 8.10 27.88
CA VAL A 421 23.09 7.74 29.32
C VAL A 421 21.63 7.53 29.78
N LYS A 422 21.37 6.52 30.64
CA LYS A 422 20.04 6.23 31.21
C LYS A 422 19.58 7.37 32.10
N GLY A 423 18.28 7.63 32.06
CA GLY A 423 17.64 8.78 32.69
C GLY A 423 17.28 9.87 31.68
N GLU A 424 17.97 9.92 30.54
CA GLU A 424 17.63 10.80 29.42
C GLU A 424 16.86 10.09 28.31
N VAL A 425 16.82 8.75 28.31
CA VAL A 425 16.06 7.96 27.34
C VAL A 425 15.21 6.94 28.08
N THR A 426 13.90 7.08 27.94
CA THR A 426 12.89 6.12 28.44
C THR A 426 12.03 5.56 27.32
N GLU A 427 12.16 6.12 26.11
CA GLU A 427 11.38 5.74 24.93
C GLU A 427 12.29 5.58 23.72
N ILE A 428 12.00 4.60 22.87
CA ILE A 428 12.72 4.38 21.60
C ILE A 428 11.70 4.31 20.47
N SER A 429 11.91 5.10 19.42
CA SER A 429 11.20 5.01 18.15
C SER A 429 12.19 4.74 17.04
N LEU A 430 12.10 3.57 16.40
CA LEU A 430 13.01 3.13 15.35
C LEU A 430 12.25 2.78 14.07
N SER A 431 12.63 3.40 12.95
CA SER A 431 12.15 3.04 11.62
C SER A 431 13.29 2.48 10.75
N SER A 432 13.12 1.25 10.27
CA SER A 432 14.06 0.54 9.39
C SER A 432 13.41 0.22 8.04
N ILE A 433 14.23 0.21 6.98
CA ILE A 433 13.74 -0.15 5.63
C ILE A 433 14.19 -1.58 5.31
N VAL A 434 15.49 -1.84 5.27
CA VAL A 434 16.03 -3.20 5.06
C VAL A 434 17.07 -3.49 6.14
N GLY A 435 16.92 -4.62 6.82
CA GLY A 435 17.90 -5.14 7.78
C GLY A 435 17.29 -5.54 9.13
N ALA A 436 18.08 -6.26 9.91
CA ALA A 436 17.62 -6.82 11.18
C ALA A 436 17.69 -5.80 12.33
N ILE A 437 16.73 -5.89 13.25
CA ILE A 437 16.72 -5.15 14.51
C ILE A 437 16.84 -6.16 15.63
N TRP A 438 17.95 -6.11 16.36
CA TRP A 438 18.17 -6.92 17.54
C TRP A 438 18.26 -6.01 18.76
N MET A 439 17.35 -6.19 19.71
CA MET A 439 17.26 -5.37 20.91
C MET A 439 17.28 -6.29 22.14
N GLN A 440 18.21 -6.05 23.07
CA GLN A 440 18.33 -6.81 24.31
C GLN A 440 18.50 -5.89 25.51
N SER A 441 17.99 -6.31 26.68
CA SER A 441 18.32 -5.62 27.92
C SER A 441 19.75 -5.90 28.41
N TRP A 442 20.27 -5.01 29.24
CA TRP A 442 21.53 -5.20 29.96
C TRP A 442 21.55 -4.42 31.29
N ASP A 443 22.60 -4.66 32.09
CA ASP A 443 22.72 -4.10 33.45
C ASP A 443 23.24 -2.65 33.48
N GLU A 444 23.68 -2.13 32.33
CA GLU A 444 24.25 -0.79 32.25
C GLU A 444 23.15 0.29 32.19
N PRO A 445 23.31 1.40 32.92
CA PRO A 445 22.39 2.51 32.86
C PRO A 445 22.70 3.39 31.63
N LYS A 446 22.59 2.82 30.43
CA LYS A 446 22.69 3.55 29.15
C LYS A 446 22.03 2.76 28.03
N VAL A 447 21.67 3.46 26.96
CA VAL A 447 21.33 2.86 25.66
C VAL A 447 22.60 2.83 24.82
N GLU A 448 22.88 1.69 24.22
CA GLU A 448 24.00 1.53 23.28
C GLU A 448 23.49 0.92 21.99
N ILE A 449 23.86 1.56 20.87
CA ILE A 449 23.44 1.17 19.54
C ILE A 449 24.69 0.88 18.73
N GLU A 450 24.82 -0.33 18.24
CA GLU A 450 25.77 -0.71 17.21
C GLU A 450 25.02 -0.85 15.88
N ILE A 451 25.48 -0.13 14.86
CA ILE A 451 24.87 -0.07 13.54
C ILE A 451 25.85 -0.66 12.55
N THR A 452 25.43 -1.70 11.84
CA THR A 452 26.19 -2.27 10.72
C THR A 452 25.47 -1.94 9.42
N ARG A 453 26.13 -1.17 8.57
CA ARG A 453 25.62 -0.77 7.25
C ARG A 453 26.37 -1.57 6.19
N GLN A 454 25.64 -2.15 5.26
CA GLN A 454 26.18 -2.83 4.09
C GLN A 454 25.53 -2.26 2.83
N VAL A 455 26.36 -1.99 1.84
CA VAL A 455 25.93 -1.53 0.51
C VAL A 455 26.67 -2.30 -0.57
N GLU A 456 26.04 -2.41 -1.73
CA GLU A 456 26.60 -3.06 -2.91
C GLU A 456 26.41 -2.15 -4.12
N ALA A 457 27.47 -1.95 -4.90
CA ALA A 457 27.45 -1.12 -6.09
C ALA A 457 28.37 -1.66 -7.19
N MET A 458 28.23 -1.14 -8.41
CA MET A 458 29.05 -1.56 -9.56
C MET A 458 30.50 -1.13 -9.47
N THR A 459 30.82 -0.12 -8.65
CA THR A 459 32.18 0.39 -8.45
C THR A 459 32.41 0.63 -6.97
N GLU A 460 33.67 0.51 -6.54
CA GLU A 460 34.09 0.81 -5.16
C GLU A 460 33.72 2.24 -4.75
N GLU A 461 33.96 3.22 -5.63
CA GLU A 461 33.64 4.63 -5.38
C GLU A 461 32.14 4.84 -5.11
N ASN A 462 31.27 4.22 -5.93
CA ASN A 462 29.82 4.28 -5.74
C ASN A 462 29.39 3.57 -4.44
N ALA A 463 30.03 2.45 -4.09
CA ALA A 463 29.75 1.77 -2.83
C ALA A 463 30.14 2.64 -1.63
N ILE A 464 31.29 3.32 -1.67
CA ILE A 464 31.73 4.25 -0.62
C ILE A 464 30.78 5.46 -0.53
N GLU A 465 30.38 6.06 -1.66
CA GLU A 465 29.43 7.17 -1.67
C GLU A 465 28.06 6.74 -1.10
N MET A 466 27.57 5.58 -1.51
CA MET A 466 26.32 5.01 -1.00
C MET A 466 26.42 4.72 0.50
N LEU A 467 27.54 4.18 0.98
CA LEU A 467 27.77 3.95 2.40
C LEU A 467 27.74 5.26 3.20
N ASN A 468 28.30 6.34 2.65
CA ASN A 468 28.32 7.64 3.32
C ASN A 468 26.93 8.30 3.37
N THR A 469 26.10 8.12 2.34
CA THR A 469 24.76 8.71 2.25
C THR A 469 23.66 7.92 2.98
N THR A 470 23.92 6.65 3.31
CA THR A 470 22.95 5.73 3.96
C THR A 470 23.06 5.70 5.48
N ARG A 471 23.68 6.71 6.09
CA ARG A 471 23.79 6.83 7.54
C ARG A 471 22.40 7.09 8.17
N PRO A 472 21.97 6.29 9.16
CA PRO A 472 20.74 6.56 9.90
C PRO A 472 20.81 7.92 10.61
N GLU A 473 19.67 8.59 10.69
CA GLU A 473 19.51 9.74 11.57
C GLU A 473 19.20 9.24 12.98
N ILE A 474 19.94 9.74 13.96
CA ILE A 474 19.73 9.43 15.37
C ILE A 474 19.61 10.76 16.10
N THR A 475 18.41 11.04 16.61
CA THR A 475 18.09 12.25 17.35
C THR A 475 17.49 11.90 18.70
N GLN A 476 17.77 12.71 19.71
CA GLN A 476 17.15 12.59 21.02
C GLN A 476 16.22 13.78 21.23
N GLU A 477 14.94 13.49 21.40
CA GLU A 477 13.87 14.47 21.59
C GLU A 477 13.31 14.31 23.01
N GLY A 478 13.85 15.08 23.95
CA GLY A 478 13.53 14.91 25.36
C GLY A 478 13.96 13.53 25.86
N THR A 479 12.98 12.71 26.24
CA THR A 479 13.20 11.33 26.73
C THR A 479 13.11 10.25 25.65
N THR A 480 12.89 10.65 24.40
CA THR A 480 12.66 9.74 23.27
C THR A 480 13.89 9.72 22.36
N LEU A 481 14.40 8.52 22.09
CA LEU A 481 15.45 8.31 21.11
C LEU A 481 14.82 7.90 19.78
N VAL A 482 14.98 8.75 18.77
CA VAL A 482 14.42 8.57 17.43
C VAL A 482 15.54 8.11 16.48
N ILE A 483 15.35 6.96 15.85
CA ILE A 483 16.29 6.34 14.91
C ILE A 483 15.59 6.14 13.58
N GLN A 484 16.07 6.77 12.52
CA GLN A 484 15.44 6.68 11.19
C GLN A 484 16.46 6.26 10.13
N SER A 485 16.25 5.09 9.54
CA SER A 485 16.91 4.68 8.31
C SER A 485 16.44 5.52 7.14
N ARG A 486 17.36 6.09 6.37
CA ARG A 486 17.04 6.73 5.09
C ARG A 486 17.06 5.72 3.95
N GLY A 487 16.04 5.77 3.09
CA GLY A 487 16.03 4.99 1.86
C GLY A 487 16.92 5.64 0.82
N GLY A 488 18.05 5.02 0.51
CA GLY A 488 18.93 5.40 -0.60
C GLY A 488 18.72 4.51 -1.84
N ASN A 489 19.22 4.97 -2.98
CA ASN A 489 19.37 4.12 -4.17
C ASN A 489 20.34 2.98 -3.81
N GLY A 490 20.00 1.73 -4.15
CA GLY A 490 20.85 0.57 -3.91
C GLY A 490 20.49 -0.33 -2.70
N LYS A 491 19.31 -0.14 -2.09
CA LYS A 491 18.76 -1.01 -1.01
C LYS A 491 19.81 -1.34 0.09
N PRO A 492 20.35 -0.32 0.78
CA PRO A 492 21.31 -0.56 1.87
C PRO A 492 20.72 -1.48 2.92
N ILE A 493 21.52 -2.44 3.40
CA ILE A 493 21.14 -3.29 4.53
C ILE A 493 21.70 -2.66 5.79
N ILE A 494 20.81 -2.26 6.71
CA ILE A 494 21.17 -1.61 7.97
C ILE A 494 20.71 -2.49 9.12
N ASN A 495 21.66 -3.12 9.81
CA ASN A 495 21.41 -3.94 10.97
C ASN A 495 21.65 -3.13 12.25
N TYR A 496 20.74 -3.25 13.20
CA TYR A 496 20.81 -2.60 14.51
C TYR A 496 21.00 -3.65 15.60
N SER A 497 22.01 -3.45 16.45
CA SER A 497 22.19 -4.18 17.70
C SER A 497 22.10 -3.19 18.85
N ILE A 498 21.01 -3.25 19.59
CA ILE A 498 20.61 -2.24 20.58
C ILE A 498 20.59 -2.88 21.96
N ARG A 499 21.41 -2.34 22.87
CA ARG A 499 21.42 -2.74 24.28
C ARG A 499 20.84 -1.62 25.13
N ILE A 500 19.78 -1.93 25.87
CA ILE A 500 19.00 -0.92 26.62
C ILE A 500 18.78 -1.34 28.07
N PRO A 501 18.51 -0.40 28.98
CA PRO A 501 18.07 -0.76 30.32
C PRO A 501 16.85 -1.70 30.28
N ARG A 502 16.75 -2.59 31.27
CA ARG A 502 15.66 -3.57 31.33
C ARG A 502 14.27 -2.95 31.32
N GLU A 503 14.07 -1.83 32.02
CA GLU A 503 12.78 -1.14 32.11
C GLU A 503 12.74 0.04 31.13
N MET A 504 11.68 0.10 30.32
CA MET A 504 11.43 1.16 29.35
C MET A 504 9.96 1.60 29.40
N SER A 505 9.67 2.84 29.05
CA SER A 505 8.29 3.33 28.95
C SER A 505 7.65 2.85 27.65
N GLU A 506 8.27 3.15 26.51
CA GLU A 506 7.74 2.79 25.19
C GLU A 506 8.85 2.37 24.23
N ILE A 507 8.57 1.33 23.44
CA ILE A 507 9.39 0.90 22.31
C ILE A 507 8.48 0.80 21.10
N GLU A 508 8.75 1.61 20.08
CA GLU A 508 8.07 1.59 18.79
C GLU A 508 9.06 1.20 17.69
N LEU A 509 8.78 0.10 17.00
CA LEU A 509 9.60 -0.42 15.91
C LEU A 509 8.76 -0.51 14.63
N ASP A 510 9.13 0.24 13.61
CA ASP A 510 8.56 0.14 12.27
C ASP A 510 9.61 -0.42 11.31
N PHE A 511 9.27 -1.48 10.56
CA PHE A 511 10.20 -2.04 9.58
C PHE A 511 9.50 -2.46 8.27
N VAL A 512 10.22 -2.36 7.16
CA VAL A 512 9.72 -2.81 5.85
C VAL A 512 10.18 -4.23 5.56
N ASP A 513 11.48 -4.52 5.60
CA ASP A 513 12.03 -5.85 5.32
C ASP A 513 13.17 -6.21 6.28
N GLY A 514 12.93 -7.18 7.16
CA GLY A 514 13.94 -7.62 8.12
C GLY A 514 13.37 -8.31 9.34
N ASN A 515 14.22 -9.05 10.06
CA ASN A 515 13.81 -9.71 11.30
C ASN A 515 13.96 -8.78 12.50
N VAL A 516 13.03 -8.89 13.44
CA VAL A 516 13.05 -8.13 14.70
C VAL A 516 13.14 -9.11 15.86
N SER A 517 14.11 -8.92 16.75
CA SER A 517 14.25 -9.67 18.00
C SER A 517 14.27 -8.71 19.19
N VAL A 518 13.35 -8.89 20.14
CA VAL A 518 13.28 -8.12 21.39
C VAL A 518 13.42 -9.09 22.56
N LEU A 519 14.53 -8.98 23.30
CA LEU A 519 14.98 -9.99 24.26
C LEU A 519 15.17 -9.39 25.66
N ASP A 520 14.49 -9.97 26.65
CA ASP A 520 14.60 -9.67 28.08
C ASP A 520 14.32 -8.22 28.47
N ILE A 521 13.47 -7.52 27.71
CA ILE A 521 13.10 -6.12 27.96
C ILE A 521 11.68 -6.06 28.54
N LEU A 522 11.46 -5.13 29.46
CA LEU A 522 10.21 -4.90 30.18
C LEU A 522 9.64 -3.50 29.84
N PRO A 523 9.07 -3.30 28.64
CA PRO A 523 8.45 -2.04 28.27
C PRO A 523 7.03 -1.92 28.85
N ALA A 524 6.62 -0.73 29.28
CA ALA A 524 5.20 -0.48 29.55
C ALA A 524 4.37 -0.54 28.26
N ARG A 525 4.96 -0.18 27.12
CA ARG A 525 4.34 -0.31 25.80
C ARG A 525 5.33 -0.80 24.75
N LEU A 526 5.01 -1.90 24.08
CA LEU A 526 5.74 -2.38 22.91
C LEU A 526 4.81 -2.32 21.69
N LYS A 527 5.22 -1.58 20.67
CA LYS A 527 4.53 -1.49 19.39
C LYS A 527 5.48 -1.87 18.27
N ILE A 528 5.11 -2.88 17.48
CA ILE A 528 5.91 -3.31 16.33
C ILE A 528 5.00 -3.40 15.11
N ASN A 529 5.36 -2.70 14.02
CA ASN A 529 4.69 -2.83 12.73
C ASN A 529 5.70 -3.22 11.65
N GLY A 530 5.45 -4.36 11.01
CA GLY A 530 6.28 -4.91 9.93
C GLY A 530 5.53 -5.10 8.63
N LEU A 531 6.21 -4.96 7.49
CA LEU A 531 5.71 -5.42 6.20
C LEU A 531 6.19 -6.85 5.91
N SER A 532 7.49 -7.13 5.98
CA SER A 532 8.10 -8.43 5.69
C SER A 532 9.18 -8.77 6.71
N GLY A 533 9.06 -9.92 7.36
CA GLY A 533 10.09 -10.48 8.25
C GLY A 533 9.52 -11.09 9.53
N ASN A 534 10.36 -11.87 10.22
CA ASN A 534 9.95 -12.56 11.43
C ASN A 534 10.16 -11.66 12.66
N ILE A 535 9.22 -11.77 13.61
CA ILE A 535 9.27 -11.04 14.87
C ILE A 535 9.42 -12.06 16.00
N GLU A 536 10.49 -11.96 16.77
CA GLU A 536 10.75 -12.77 17.96
C GLU A 536 10.75 -11.87 19.20
N ILE A 537 9.88 -12.20 20.16
CA ILE A 537 9.81 -11.50 21.44
C ILE A 537 9.99 -12.54 22.53
N LYS A 538 10.98 -12.30 23.40
CA LYS A 538 11.22 -13.08 24.62
C LYS A 538 11.40 -12.11 25.76
N GLY A 539 10.58 -12.19 26.79
CA GLY A 539 10.74 -11.32 27.94
C GLY A 539 9.59 -11.43 28.93
N GLY A 540 9.76 -10.76 30.07
CA GLY A 540 8.70 -10.63 31.05
C GLY A 540 7.63 -9.65 30.60
N ILE A 541 6.46 -9.76 31.21
CA ILE A 541 5.34 -8.83 31.09
C ILE A 541 5.25 -8.07 32.41
N THR A 542 5.20 -6.74 32.34
CA THR A 542 4.95 -5.90 33.53
C THR A 542 3.47 -5.63 33.71
N GLU A 543 3.07 -5.24 34.92
CA GLU A 543 1.70 -4.84 35.19
C GLU A 543 1.26 -3.68 34.28
N ASN A 544 0.06 -3.77 33.72
CA ASN A 544 -0.53 -2.79 32.81
C ASN A 544 0.23 -2.57 31.49
N SER A 545 1.14 -3.48 31.12
CA SER A 545 1.86 -3.37 29.86
C SER A 545 0.96 -3.68 28.65
N ILE A 546 1.28 -3.06 27.52
CA ILE A 546 0.57 -3.24 26.25
C ILE A 546 1.55 -3.65 25.17
N TYR A 547 1.32 -4.81 24.56
CA TYR A 547 2.06 -5.32 23.42
C TYR A 547 1.14 -5.32 22.21
N ASP A 548 1.43 -4.51 21.19
CA ASP A 548 0.72 -4.45 19.91
C ASP A 548 1.69 -4.75 18.77
N VAL A 549 1.65 -5.99 18.28
CA VAL A 549 2.58 -6.52 17.27
C VAL A 549 1.80 -6.84 16.01
N LYS A 550 2.18 -6.22 14.91
CA LYS A 550 1.55 -6.38 13.60
C LYS A 550 2.59 -6.67 12.54
N SER A 551 2.32 -7.66 11.70
CA SER A 551 3.09 -7.90 10.47
C SER A 551 2.16 -8.14 9.29
N VAL A 552 2.58 -7.82 8.07
CA VAL A 552 1.89 -8.27 6.86
C VAL A 552 2.39 -9.65 6.46
N GLY A 553 3.71 -9.84 6.39
CA GLY A 553 4.35 -11.09 6.03
C GLY A 553 5.41 -11.50 7.04
N GLY A 554 5.33 -12.73 7.55
CA GLY A 554 6.32 -13.32 8.45
C GLY A 554 5.71 -13.87 9.73
N ASN A 555 6.50 -14.69 10.42
CA ASN A 555 6.06 -15.37 11.63
C ASN A 555 6.27 -14.49 12.85
N ILE A 556 5.36 -14.61 13.83
CA ILE A 556 5.49 -13.97 15.13
C ILE A 556 5.70 -15.06 16.18
N SER A 557 6.84 -15.04 16.86
CA SER A 557 7.13 -15.90 18.01
C SER A 557 7.14 -15.06 19.28
N PHE A 558 6.28 -15.39 20.23
CA PHE A 558 6.12 -14.65 21.49
C PHE A 558 6.27 -15.62 22.67
N ASN A 559 7.40 -15.57 23.37
CA ASN A 559 7.64 -16.42 24.54
C ASN A 559 7.49 -15.61 25.82
N ILE A 560 6.69 -16.11 26.75
CA ILE A 560 6.41 -15.44 28.03
C ILE A 560 6.54 -16.36 29.23
N ASP A 561 6.76 -15.74 30.38
CA ASP A 561 6.67 -16.40 31.68
C ASP A 561 5.24 -16.96 31.88
N PRO A 562 5.06 -18.26 32.15
CA PRO A 562 3.74 -18.85 32.42
C PRO A 562 3.05 -18.26 33.66
N HIS A 563 3.76 -17.54 34.52
CA HIS A 563 3.21 -16.84 35.68
C HIS A 563 2.81 -15.38 35.41
N ALA A 564 2.95 -14.90 34.16
CA ALA A 564 2.53 -13.55 33.80
C ALA A 564 1.00 -13.37 33.87
N ASN A 565 0.57 -12.14 34.17
CA ASN A 565 -0.85 -11.76 34.23
C ASN A 565 -1.23 -10.96 32.98
N CYS A 566 -1.81 -11.61 31.98
CA CYS A 566 -2.20 -10.93 30.74
C CYS A 566 -3.43 -11.52 30.05
N SER A 567 -4.10 -10.69 29.25
CA SER A 567 -4.95 -11.17 28.16
C SER A 567 -4.16 -11.29 26.86
N ILE A 568 -4.44 -12.35 26.12
CA ILE A 568 -3.79 -12.65 24.85
C ILE A 568 -4.85 -12.69 23.76
N LYS A 569 -4.57 -12.02 22.64
CA LYS A 569 -5.32 -12.11 21.40
C LYS A 569 -4.33 -12.22 20.25
N ALA A 570 -4.39 -13.32 19.51
CA ALA A 570 -3.59 -13.51 18.31
C ALA A 570 -4.45 -13.90 17.12
N THR A 571 -4.19 -13.29 15.96
CA THR A 571 -4.93 -13.52 14.71
C THR A 571 -3.97 -13.57 13.52
N SER A 572 -4.07 -14.62 12.70
CA SER A 572 -3.45 -14.69 11.38
C SER A 572 -4.57 -14.75 10.32
N LEU A 573 -4.44 -14.03 9.20
CA LEU A 573 -5.38 -14.23 8.10
C LEU A 573 -5.05 -15.54 7.35
N VAL A 574 -3.78 -15.73 7.04
CA VAL A 574 -3.22 -16.87 6.31
C VAL A 574 -2.06 -17.44 7.12
N GLY A 575 -2.37 -18.40 7.99
CA GLY A 575 -1.40 -19.11 8.82
C GLY A 575 -2.03 -19.71 10.08
N ALA A 576 -1.24 -20.48 10.81
CA ALA A 576 -1.66 -21.12 12.05
C ALA A 576 -1.39 -20.21 13.26
N VAL A 577 -2.24 -20.33 14.29
CA VAL A 577 -1.99 -19.70 15.60
C VAL A 577 -1.89 -20.79 16.66
N GLU A 578 -0.68 -20.95 17.20
CA GLU A 578 -0.34 -21.95 18.20
C GLU A 578 -0.06 -21.29 19.56
N CYS A 579 -0.47 -21.96 20.64
CA CYS A 579 -0.23 -21.48 21.99
C CYS A 579 -0.04 -22.67 22.94
N ASP A 580 1.10 -22.65 23.64
CA ASP A 580 1.54 -23.70 24.58
C ASP A 580 1.19 -23.36 26.05
N LEU A 581 0.47 -22.24 26.27
CA LEU A 581 0.08 -21.73 27.58
C LEU A 581 -1.32 -22.20 27.99
N GLU A 582 -1.53 -22.31 29.30
CA GLU A 582 -2.84 -22.62 29.89
C GLU A 582 -3.63 -21.31 30.05
N LEU A 583 -4.61 -21.10 29.16
CA LEU A 583 -5.43 -19.87 29.16
C LEU A 583 -6.84 -20.13 29.72
N PHE A 584 -7.31 -19.23 30.57
CA PHE A 584 -8.71 -19.11 30.97
C PHE A 584 -9.53 -18.41 29.86
N ASP A 585 -10.82 -18.71 29.77
CA ASP A 585 -11.72 -18.22 28.70
C ASP A 585 -11.14 -18.41 27.28
N LEU A 586 -10.50 -19.56 27.05
CA LEU A 586 -9.86 -19.87 25.79
C LEU A 586 -10.89 -19.98 24.65
N LYS A 587 -10.74 -19.16 23.63
CA LYS A 587 -11.41 -19.27 22.33
C LYS A 587 -10.35 -19.56 21.29
N ARG A 588 -10.44 -20.72 20.64
CA ARG A 588 -9.46 -21.18 19.64
C ARG A 588 -10.15 -21.49 18.32
N GLN A 589 -9.55 -21.00 17.25
CA GLN A 589 -9.79 -21.31 15.85
C GLN A 589 -8.43 -21.58 15.19
N PRO A 590 -8.35 -22.22 14.01
CA PRO A 590 -7.07 -22.56 13.39
C PRO A 590 -6.11 -21.36 13.23
N ASN A 591 -6.67 -20.19 12.95
CA ASN A 591 -5.95 -18.96 12.66
C ASN A 591 -6.19 -17.86 13.70
N ARG A 592 -6.79 -18.18 14.85
CA ARG A 592 -7.10 -17.20 15.90
C ARG A 592 -7.14 -17.82 17.28
N ILE A 593 -6.58 -17.13 18.26
CA ILE A 593 -6.70 -17.48 19.68
C ILE A 593 -7.02 -16.24 20.52
N SER A 594 -7.82 -16.41 21.56
CA SER A 594 -7.92 -15.42 22.63
C SER A 594 -8.15 -16.10 23.97
N GLY A 595 -7.60 -15.53 25.05
CA GLY A 595 -7.80 -16.03 26.40
C GLY A 595 -7.06 -15.16 27.43
N ILE A 596 -7.11 -15.56 28.69
CA ILE A 596 -6.48 -14.88 29.82
C ILE A 596 -5.45 -15.83 30.44
N LEU A 597 -4.19 -15.42 30.52
CA LEU A 597 -3.16 -16.10 31.29
C LEU A 597 -3.18 -15.50 32.70
N ASN A 598 -3.52 -16.34 33.69
CA ASN A 598 -3.68 -15.92 35.09
C ASN A 598 -4.70 -14.78 35.24
N GLU A 599 -4.27 -13.52 35.41
CA GLU A 599 -5.13 -12.35 35.57
C GLU A 599 -5.08 -11.39 34.36
N ASN A 600 -6.14 -10.62 34.12
CA ASN A 600 -6.21 -9.68 33.00
C ASN A 600 -5.61 -8.31 33.35
N ILE A 601 -4.29 -8.27 33.58
CA ILE A 601 -3.57 -7.05 33.97
C ILE A 601 -2.87 -6.39 32.76
N ALA A 602 -2.13 -7.17 31.97
CA ALA A 602 -1.50 -6.71 30.73
C ALA A 602 -2.27 -7.15 29.48
N GLN A 603 -1.97 -6.55 28.33
CA GLN A 603 -2.64 -6.85 27.06
C GLN A 603 -1.63 -7.20 25.97
N ILE A 604 -1.87 -8.33 25.30
CA ILE A 604 -1.05 -8.79 24.17
C ILE A 604 -1.93 -8.97 22.94
N ASN A 605 -1.65 -8.19 21.90
CA ASN A 605 -2.30 -8.25 20.60
C ASN A 605 -1.26 -8.58 19.54
N LEU A 606 -1.40 -9.77 18.92
CA LEU A 606 -0.51 -10.24 17.86
C LEU A 606 -1.32 -10.41 16.58
N ASN A 607 -0.94 -9.74 15.50
CA ASN A 607 -1.65 -9.85 14.23
C ASN A 607 -0.68 -10.06 13.08
N THR A 608 -0.97 -11.02 12.20
CA THR A 608 -0.27 -11.15 10.92
C THR A 608 -1.25 -11.40 9.78
N VAL A 609 -0.91 -10.97 8.57
CA VAL A 609 -1.71 -11.32 7.38
C VAL A 609 -1.26 -12.67 6.84
N LYS A 610 0.03 -12.86 6.59
CA LYS A 610 0.62 -14.10 6.07
C LYS A 610 1.76 -14.56 6.97
N GLY A 611 1.49 -15.56 7.80
CA GLY A 611 2.49 -16.14 8.69
C GLY A 611 1.87 -16.83 9.89
N ASN A 612 2.68 -17.62 10.57
CA ASN A 612 2.27 -18.32 11.78
C ASN A 612 2.52 -17.43 13.00
N ILE A 613 1.63 -17.55 13.99
CA ILE A 613 1.86 -16.97 15.32
C ILE A 613 2.07 -18.11 16.30
N ARG A 614 3.19 -18.11 17.01
CA ARG A 614 3.49 -19.08 18.07
C ARG A 614 3.66 -18.36 19.40
N ILE A 615 2.87 -18.78 20.38
CA ILE A 615 2.94 -18.27 21.76
C ILE A 615 3.47 -19.39 22.66
N GLY A 616 4.70 -19.22 23.17
CA GLY A 616 5.43 -20.23 23.93
C GLY A 616 5.71 -19.83 25.37
N LYS A 617 6.27 -20.79 26.12
CA LYS A 617 6.86 -20.59 27.46
C LYS A 617 8.35 -20.29 27.29
N ILE A 618 8.89 -19.38 28.11
CA ILE A 618 10.35 -19.14 28.21
C ILE A 618 11.03 -20.31 28.92
#